data_AF-A0A9E0XSR7-F1
#
_entry.id   AF-A0A9E0XSR7-F1
#
_cell.length_a   1.000
_cell.length_b   1.000
_cell.length_c   1.000
_cell.angle_alpha   90.00
_cell.angle_beta   90.00
_cell.angle_gamma   90.00
#
_symmetry.space_group_name_H-M   'P 1'
#
loop_
_entity.id
_entity.type
_entity.pdbx_description
1 polymer ?
#
loop_
_entity_poly.entity_id
_entity_poly.type
_entity_poly.pdbx_seq_one_letter_code
_entity_poly.pdbx_strand_id
1 'polypeptide(L)'
;MSHFSPDNIESLAVSAISAAAYLDACDNGARTVRLDPNYYLACGNVLQQIFSLIDPCLHFPILLEQSAAARDVVESLRIGRRIGISRLGYYPELAVVLNRASV
;
A
#
# COMPACT_ATOMS: atom_id res chain seq x y z
N MET A 1 -12.64 11.89 12.33
CA MET A 1 -12.35 11.36 10.99
C MET A 1 -12.44 12.52 10.03
N SER A 2 -11.37 12.85 9.32
CA SER A 2 -11.44 13.84 8.24
C SER A 2 -12.33 13.27 7.15
N HIS A 3 -13.50 13.87 6.93
CA HIS A 3 -14.35 13.50 5.80
C HIS A 3 -13.63 13.90 4.52
N PHE A 4 -13.15 12.94 3.75
CA PHE A 4 -12.68 13.20 2.40
C PHE A 4 -13.88 13.58 1.54
N SER A 5 -13.81 14.71 0.84
CA SER A 5 -14.79 15.02 -0.20
C SER A 5 -14.66 14.02 -1.36
N PRO A 6 -15.71 13.84 -2.17
CA PRO A 6 -15.62 13.06 -3.40
C PRO A 6 -14.44 13.47 -4.28
N ASP A 7 -14.20 14.78 -4.45
CA ASP A 7 -13.08 15.31 -5.24
C ASP A 7 -11.70 14.88 -4.69
N ASN A 8 -11.56 14.83 -3.36
CA ASN A 8 -10.33 14.34 -2.75
C ASN A 8 -10.12 12.85 -3.05
N ILE A 9 -11.19 12.04 -2.99
CA ILE A 9 -11.12 10.61 -3.30
C ILE A 9 -10.77 10.39 -4.76
N GLU A 10 -11.33 11.17 -5.68
CA GLU A 10 -11.02 11.09 -7.11
C GLU A 10 -9.55 11.43 -7.40
N SER A 11 -9.03 12.50 -6.79
CA SER A 11 -7.61 12.86 -6.90
C SER A 11 -6.67 11.77 -6.38
N LEU A 12 -7.04 11.14 -5.24
CA LEU A 12 -6.31 9.99 -4.72
C LEU A 12 -6.43 8.77 -5.65
N ALA A 13 -7.57 8.56 -6.30
CA ALA A 13 -7.77 7.48 -7.26
C ALA A 13 -6.81 7.59 -8.44
N VAL A 14 -6.69 8.78 -9.03
CA VAL A 14 -5.76 9.03 -10.15
C VAL A 14 -4.32 8.69 -9.76
N SER A 15 -3.91 9.13 -8.56
CA SER A 15 -2.58 8.86 -8.04
C SER A 15 -2.34 7.37 -7.77
N ALA A 16 -3.32 6.69 -7.17
CA ALA A 16 -3.24 5.26 -6.89
C ALA A 16 -3.19 4.42 -8.17
N ILE A 17 -4.02 4.74 -9.17
CA ILE A 17 -4.03 4.05 -10.46
C ILE A 17 -2.67 4.20 -11.16
N SER A 18 -2.13 5.43 -11.21
CA SER A 18 -0.84 5.68 -11.87
C SER A 18 0.31 4.97 -11.15
N ALA A 19 0.34 5.01 -9.81
CA ALA A 19 1.36 4.33 -9.03
C ALA A 19 1.29 2.81 -9.21
N ALA A 20 0.10 2.22 -9.11
CA ALA A 20 -0.12 0.79 -9.27
C ALA A 20 0.25 0.31 -10.67
N ALA A 21 -0.15 1.04 -11.71
CA ALA A 21 0.20 0.71 -13.09
C ALA A 21 1.72 0.72 -13.34
N TYR A 22 2.45 1.66 -12.71
CA TYR A 22 3.91 1.68 -12.83
C TYR A 22 4.56 0.48 -12.14
N LEU A 23 4.11 0.12 -10.93
CA LEU A 23 4.59 -1.04 -10.19
C LEU A 23 4.30 -2.34 -10.95
N ASP A 24 3.06 -2.55 -11.38
CA ASP A 24 2.67 -3.73 -12.16
C ASP A 24 3.48 -3.84 -13.46
N ALA A 25 3.76 -2.72 -14.14
CA ALA A 25 4.58 -2.75 -15.35
C ALA A 25 6.03 -3.16 -15.04
N CYS A 26 6.59 -2.67 -13.94
CA CYS A 26 7.93 -3.04 -13.50
C CYS A 26 8.01 -4.52 -13.09
N ASP A 27 7.05 -5.00 -12.29
CA ASP A 27 7.00 -6.38 -11.77
C ASP A 27 6.73 -7.41 -12.86
N ASN A 28 5.94 -7.07 -13.87
CA ASN A 28 5.72 -7.92 -15.04
C ASN A 28 6.87 -7.90 -16.05
N GLY A 29 7.95 -7.15 -15.80
CA GLY A 29 9.10 -7.04 -16.71
C GLY A 29 8.72 -6.40 -18.05
N ALA A 30 7.82 -5.41 -18.03
CA ALA A 30 7.34 -4.76 -19.25
C ALA A 30 8.51 -4.15 -20.04
N ARG A 31 8.64 -4.55 -21.31
CA ARG A 31 9.72 -4.08 -22.21
C ARG A 31 9.72 -2.57 -22.45
N THR A 32 8.59 -1.91 -22.17
CA THR A 32 8.36 -0.49 -22.44
C THR A 32 8.60 0.41 -21.24
N VAL A 33 8.68 -0.13 -20.02
CA VAL A 33 8.89 0.65 -18.80
C VAL A 33 10.29 0.37 -18.26
N ARG A 34 11.14 1.39 -18.29
CA ARG A 34 12.45 1.31 -17.63
C ARG A 34 12.24 1.51 -16.13
N LEU A 35 12.69 0.52 -15.35
CA LEU A 35 12.66 0.61 -13.89
C LEU A 35 13.57 1.76 -13.43
N ASP A 36 12.96 2.72 -12.74
CA ASP A 36 13.62 3.74 -11.94
C ASP A 36 13.39 3.37 -10.47
N PRO A 37 14.45 3.00 -9.72
CA PRO A 37 14.31 2.56 -8.34
C PRO A 37 13.67 3.59 -7.41
N ASN A 38 13.95 4.87 -7.61
CA ASN A 38 13.43 5.94 -6.75
C ASN A 38 11.94 6.16 -7.02
N TYR A 39 11.55 6.13 -8.30
CA TYR A 39 10.15 6.26 -8.68
C TYR A 39 9.34 5.03 -8.27
N TYR A 40 9.89 3.82 -8.44
CA TYR A 40 9.29 2.58 -7.95
C TYR A 40 9.01 2.65 -6.44
N LEU A 41 10.00 3.04 -5.65
CA LEU A 41 9.84 3.23 -4.21
C LEU A 41 8.80 4.29 -3.87
N ALA A 42 8.80 5.42 -4.60
CA ALA A 42 7.81 6.49 -4.40
C ALA A 42 6.38 6.01 -4.70
N CYS A 43 6.17 5.24 -5.78
CA CYS A 43 4.88 4.66 -6.13
C CYS A 43 4.37 3.72 -5.02
N GLY A 44 5.23 2.85 -4.49
CA GLY A 44 4.89 1.98 -3.36
C GLY A 44 4.49 2.77 -2.11
N ASN A 45 5.26 3.81 -1.77
CA ASN A 45 4.98 4.67 -0.62
C ASN A 45 3.65 5.42 -0.76
N VAL A 46 3.36 5.96 -1.95
CA VAL A 46 2.09 6.66 -2.22
C VAL A 46 0.90 5.70 -2.05
N LEU A 47 0.95 4.51 -2.64
CA LEU A 47 -0.12 3.51 -2.46
C LEU A 47 -0.32 3.13 -1.00
N GLN A 48 0.78 2.90 -0.28
CA GLN A 48 0.72 2.57 1.14
C GLN A 48 0.07 3.69 1.96
N GLN A 49 0.43 4.95 1.70
CA GLN A 49 -0.15 6.11 2.40
C GLN A 49 -1.64 6.27 2.08
N ILE A 50 -2.04 6.16 0.80
CA ILE A 50 -3.44 6.25 0.39
C ILE A 50 -4.26 5.17 1.10
N PHE A 51 -3.84 3.91 1.04
CA PHE A 51 -4.58 2.78 1.62
C PHE A 51 -4.52 2.73 3.16
N SER A 52 -3.62 3.51 3.78
CA SER A 52 -3.61 3.72 5.23
C SER A 52 -4.64 4.77 5.67
N LEU A 53 -4.98 5.72 4.79
CA LEU A 53 -5.90 6.82 5.07
C LEU A 53 -7.37 6.47 4.78
N ILE A 54 -7.61 5.64 3.76
CA ILE A 54 -8.94 5.25 3.30
C ILE A 54 -9.03 3.76 3.02
N ASP A 55 -10.21 3.18 3.22
CA ASP A 55 -10.43 1.75 2.97
C ASP A 55 -10.42 1.46 1.46
N PRO A 56 -9.40 0.75 0.94
CA PRO A 56 -9.28 0.50 -0.50
C PRO A 56 -10.33 -0.48 -1.02
N CYS A 57 -10.87 -1.36 -0.18
CA CYS A 57 -11.94 -2.27 -0.58
C CYS A 57 -13.24 -1.52 -0.86
N LEU A 58 -13.46 -0.39 -0.17
CA LEU A 58 -14.64 0.46 -0.36
C LEU A 58 -14.46 1.45 -1.52
N HIS A 59 -13.27 2.07 -1.62
CA HIS A 59 -13.06 3.19 -2.53
C HIS A 59 -12.34 2.84 -3.82
N PHE A 60 -11.60 1.72 -3.87
CA PHE A 60 -10.82 1.31 -5.04
C PHE A 60 -11.02 -0.16 -5.46
N PRO A 61 -12.25 -0.72 -5.44
CA PRO A 61 -12.45 -2.15 -5.73
C PRO A 61 -11.94 -2.55 -7.12
N ILE A 62 -12.19 -1.72 -8.14
CA ILE A 62 -11.74 -1.98 -9.52
C ILE A 62 -10.19 -2.01 -9.60
N LEU A 63 -9.51 -1.13 -8.87
CA LEU A 63 -8.04 -1.13 -8.84
C LEU A 63 -7.50 -2.42 -8.21
N LEU A 64 -8.14 -2.93 -7.15
CA LEU A 64 -7.75 -4.19 -6.51
C LEU A 64 -8.03 -5.42 -7.39
N GLU A 65 -9.03 -5.36 -8.26
CA GLU A 65 -9.29 -6.41 -9.24
C GLU A 65 -8.19 -6.45 -10.31
N GLN A 66 -7.75 -5.28 -10.77
CA GLN A 66 -6.87 -5.14 -11.94
C GLN A 66 -5.38 -5.16 -11.61
N SER A 67 -4.97 -4.69 -10.42
CA SER A 67 -3.57 -4.51 -10.06
C SER A 67 -3.10 -5.54 -9.02
N ALA A 68 -2.01 -6.25 -9.32
CA ALA A 68 -1.36 -7.14 -8.37
C ALA A 68 -0.64 -6.34 -7.29
N ALA A 69 0.11 -5.31 -7.70
CA ALA A 69 0.82 -4.42 -6.78
C ALA A 69 -0.13 -3.76 -5.75
N ALA A 70 -1.33 -3.32 -6.19
CA ALA A 70 -2.32 -2.76 -5.27
C ALA A 70 -2.78 -3.79 -4.22
N ARG A 71 -3.06 -5.04 -4.62
CA ARG A 71 -3.44 -6.11 -3.69
C ARG A 71 -2.34 -6.42 -2.68
N ASP A 72 -1.09 -6.45 -3.13
CA ASP A 72 0.05 -6.72 -2.26
C ASP A 72 0.25 -5.63 -1.20
N VAL A 73 0.02 -4.36 -1.56
CA VAL A 73 0.05 -3.25 -0.59
C VAL A 73 -1.08 -3.38 0.45
N VAL A 74 -2.30 -3.72 0.02
CA VAL A 74 -3.41 -3.96 0.95
C VAL A 74 -3.09 -5.10 1.92
N GLU A 75 -2.55 -6.20 1.41
CA GLU A 75 -2.17 -7.35 2.23
C GLU A 75 -1.05 -7.00 3.20
N SER A 76 -0.03 -6.26 2.75
CA SER A 76 1.06 -5.77 3.60
C SER A 76 0.54 -4.90 4.76
N LEU A 77 -0.39 -3.97 4.48
CA LEU A 77 -1.02 -3.15 5.53
C LEU A 77 -1.84 -4.01 6.51
N ARG A 78 -2.54 -5.03 6.02
CA ARG A 78 -3.32 -5.96 6.85
C ARG A 78 -2.41 -6.77 7.77
N ILE A 79 -1.30 -7.30 7.24
CA ILE A 79 -0.28 -8.01 8.02
C ILE A 79 0.33 -7.07 9.05
N GLY A 80 0.74 -5.86 8.66
CA GLY A 80 1.30 -4.86 9.56
C GLY A 80 0.37 -4.52 10.73
N ARG A 81 -0.93 -4.33 10.45
CA ARG A 81 -1.95 -4.09 11.49
C ARG A 81 -2.09 -5.29 12.44
N ARG A 82 -2.12 -6.52 11.91
CA ARG A 82 -2.19 -7.74 12.73
C ARG A 82 -0.97 -7.88 13.63
N ILE A 83 0.23 -7.67 13.10
CA ILE A 83 1.47 -7.67 13.88
C ILE A 83 1.39 -6.62 14.99
N GLY A 84 0.94 -5.39 14.68
CA GLY A 84 0.76 -4.34 15.67
C GLY A 84 -0.17 -4.75 16.82
N ILE A 85 -1.31 -5.35 16.51
CA ILE A 85 -2.26 -5.87 17.52
C ILE A 85 -1.62 -6.98 18.35
N SER A 86 -0.98 -7.98 17.70
CA SER A 86 -0.34 -9.09 18.39
C SER A 86 0.75 -8.64 19.36
N ARG A 87 1.55 -7.65 18.96
CA ARG A 87 2.62 -7.06 19.78
C ARG A 87 2.10 -6.34 21.03
N LEU A 88 0.98 -5.63 20.89
CA LEU A 88 0.42 -4.83 21.99
C LEU A 88 -0.50 -5.66 22.91
N GLY A 89 -1.21 -6.64 22.36
CA GLY A 89 -2.27 -7.35 23.08
C GLY A 89 -1.89 -8.73 23.62
N TYR A 90 -0.96 -9.44 22.97
CA TYR A 90 -0.75 -10.87 23.26
C TYR A 90 0.70 -11.25 23.55
N TYR A 91 1.68 -10.57 22.94
CA TYR A 91 3.09 -10.98 23.03
C TYR A 91 4.03 -9.77 23.17
N PRO A 92 4.10 -9.16 24.36
CA PRO A 92 4.96 -8.00 24.60
C PRO A 92 6.46 -8.32 24.41
N GLU A 93 6.93 -9.55 24.71
CA GLU A 93 8.34 -9.90 24.43
C GLU A 93 8.64 -10.04 22.93
N LEU A 94 7.68 -10.53 22.13
CA LEU A 94 7.80 -10.56 20.67
C LEU A 94 7.94 -9.14 20.09
N ALA A 95 7.29 -8.15 20.72
CA ALA A 95 7.42 -6.76 20.33
C ALA A 95 8.86 -6.22 20.47
N VAL A 96 9.60 -6.68 21.49
CA VAL A 96 11.01 -6.32 21.70
C VAL A 96 11.90 -6.93 20.62
N VAL A 97 11.67 -8.20 20.27
CA VAL A 97 12.45 -8.91 19.24
C VAL A 97 12.22 -8.31 17.86
N LEU A 98 10.95 -8.10 17.46
CA LEU A 98 10.61 -7.51 16.16
C LEU A 98 11.16 -6.09 16.00
N ASN A 99 11.13 -5.27 17.06
CA ASN A 99 11.75 -3.94 17.02
C ASN A 99 13.27 -3.97 16.80
N ARG A 100 13.97 -5.00 17.29
CA ARG A 100 15.41 -5.13 17.04
C ARG A 100 15.71 -5.57 15.61
N ALA A 101 14.81 -6.32 14.99
CA ALA A 101 14.97 -6.84 13.64
C ALA A 101 14.56 -5.84 12.54
N SER A 102 13.80 -4.80 12.90
CA SER A 102 13.34 -3.74 11.98
C SER A 102 14.30 -2.55 11.86
N VAL A 103 15.52 -2.66 12.42
CA VAL A 103 16.58 -1.63 12.35
C VAL A 103 17.55 -1.97 11.22
#